data_AF-A0A7L3NH25-F1
#
_entry.id   AF-A0A7L3NH25-F1
#
_cell.length_a   1.000
_cell.length_b   1.000
_cell.length_c   1.000
_cell.angle_alpha   90.00
_cell.angle_beta   90.00
_cell.angle_gamma   90.00
#
_symmetry.space_group_name_H-M   'P 1'
#
loop_
_entity.id
_entity.type
_entity.pdbx_description
1 polymer ?
#
loop_
_entity_poly.entity_id
_entity_poly.type
_entity_poly.pdbx_seq_one_letter_code
_entity_poly.pdbx_strand_id
1 'polypeptide(L)'
;MGSTFIVLYLLLQLIPEANTSVGICIPRKTVKYQTGKKNTFMKEGLSNVSTLLVNEESDTLFVGGRNAVFALDLNNISREIAREYWFATQERQLECIRRGKDKIRCQNYILFLHKINDSNLYVCGTNAYHPTCDHMVIQGTNVSLQGRAEESRGKCPFEPTLKYASVFVDGEFYSATSNNFLGTEPVILRSMKNPVRTEFKASWLNEPTFVNMEIVHESESSPDGDDDKIYVFFTETALEFEFYDKLLVSRIARVCRGDLGGKRVLQRRWTSFLKSHLSCSAPELNFHFNIVQDIFLLRRRKWQDSIFYGIFSPQWGRLDISAVCAYNMTNIQEVFSKGSYKGPVTAEHYPVKWMTYRGEVPVPRPGACIDNFARSIGYNTSSDLPDKVLQFVRDHPLMDNPVNPIGNGPVLLKRGSNYTRIVVDRITGLDKQTYDVMFLGTDDGYLHKAFSCDGEMFIVEELQLFLPPEPVQSLQLSPEKGMLYVGSQSQVVQLPVSECHRYQYCWDCILARDPYCAWSWSARGCVPLAKQT
;
A
#
# COMPACT_ATOMS: atom_id res chain seq x y z
N MET A 1 40.89 61.23 34.63
CA MET A 1 39.92 62.11 33.94
C MET A 1 40.40 62.31 32.53
N GLY A 2 39.60 61.94 31.53
CA GLY A 2 39.90 62.17 30.10
C GLY A 2 39.60 60.97 29.19
N SER A 3 38.37 60.92 28.67
CA SER A 3 37.96 60.75 27.25
C SER A 3 39.12 60.57 26.23
N THR A 4 39.10 59.77 25.15
CA THR A 4 38.02 59.33 24.23
C THR A 4 38.59 58.39 23.14
N PHE A 5 37.76 57.48 22.62
CA PHE A 5 37.74 56.77 21.30
C PHE A 5 38.97 55.98 20.76
N ILE A 6 38.73 54.72 20.32
CA ILE A 6 38.86 54.23 18.93
C ILE A 6 38.39 52.75 18.80
N VAL A 7 37.30 52.58 18.02
CA VAL A 7 36.91 51.53 17.04
C VAL A 7 37.61 50.15 17.08
N LEU A 8 36.83 49.05 17.11
CA LEU A 8 37.01 47.91 16.19
C LEU A 8 35.80 46.92 16.12
N TYR A 9 35.14 46.94 14.96
CA TYR A 9 34.58 45.84 14.16
C TYR A 9 33.38 45.00 14.64
N LEU A 10 32.24 45.26 13.99
CA LEU A 10 31.18 44.30 13.70
C LEU A 10 31.69 43.20 12.76
N LEU A 11 31.57 41.95 13.18
CA LEU A 11 31.51 40.78 12.31
C LEU A 11 30.16 40.09 12.55
N LEU A 12 29.14 40.48 11.77
CA LEU A 12 27.99 39.64 11.55
C LEU A 12 28.46 38.47 10.68
N GLN A 13 28.66 37.30 11.29
CA GLN A 13 28.71 36.07 10.51
C GLN A 13 27.29 35.69 10.11
N LEU A 14 27.02 35.85 8.81
CA LEU A 14 25.94 35.17 8.10
C LEU A 14 26.16 33.67 8.22
N ILE A 15 25.42 33.01 9.11
CA ILE A 15 25.17 31.58 9.01
C ILE A 15 23.98 31.45 8.04
N PRO A 16 24.12 30.75 6.90
CA PRO A 16 22.95 30.38 6.12
C PRO A 16 22.19 29.32 6.92
N GLU A 17 21.06 29.71 7.51
CA GLU A 17 20.04 28.73 7.91
C GLU A 17 19.55 28.05 6.64
N ALA A 18 20.06 26.85 6.37
CA ALA A 18 19.33 25.89 5.56
C ALA A 18 18.12 25.43 6.39
N ASN A 19 17.06 26.23 6.38
CA ASN A 19 15.75 25.84 6.90
C ASN A 19 15.14 24.84 5.93
N THR A 20 15.42 23.55 6.11
CA THR A 20 14.51 22.49 5.65
C THR A 20 13.43 22.29 6.70
N SER A 21 12.72 23.35 7.09
CA SER A 21 11.52 23.16 7.91
C SER A 21 10.51 22.40 7.07
N VAL A 22 10.19 21.15 7.44
CA VAL A 22 9.03 20.46 6.88
C VAL A 22 7.79 21.24 7.31
N GLY A 23 7.42 22.24 6.51
CA GLY A 23 6.33 23.15 6.77
C GLY A 23 4.99 22.42 6.78
N ILE A 24 4.07 22.85 7.65
CA ILE A 24 2.69 22.37 7.63
C ILE A 24 2.08 22.78 6.29
N CYS A 25 1.79 21.80 5.44
CA CYS A 25 1.20 22.05 4.13
C CYS A 25 -0.30 22.36 4.29
N ILE A 26 -0.71 23.57 3.91
CA ILE A 26 -2.11 24.00 3.88
C ILE A 26 -2.62 23.89 2.45
N PRO A 27 -3.81 23.30 2.20
CA PRO A 27 -4.41 23.30 0.87
C PRO A 27 -4.57 24.72 0.33
N ARG A 28 -4.08 24.96 -0.89
CA ARG A 28 -4.24 26.27 -1.55
C ARG A 28 -5.71 26.63 -1.79
N LYS A 29 -6.54 25.63 -2.12
CA LYS A 29 -7.97 25.81 -2.43
C LYS A 29 -8.78 24.66 -1.84
N THR A 30 -9.80 24.97 -1.05
CA THR A 30 -10.79 23.99 -0.59
C THR A 30 -12.05 24.07 -1.44
N VAL A 31 -12.45 22.93 -2.00
CA VAL A 31 -13.65 22.78 -2.82
C VAL A 31 -14.68 22.00 -2.01
N LYS A 32 -15.71 22.72 -1.55
CA LYS A 32 -16.85 22.15 -0.82
C LYS A 32 -17.64 21.18 -1.70
N TYR A 33 -18.40 20.30 -1.06
CA TYR A 33 -19.28 19.37 -1.77
C TYR A 33 -20.25 20.10 -2.71
N GLN A 34 -20.41 19.58 -3.94
CA GLN A 34 -21.32 20.13 -4.94
C GLN A 34 -22.24 19.02 -5.45
N THR A 35 -23.54 19.15 -5.14
CA THR A 35 -24.57 18.18 -5.54
C THR A 35 -24.67 18.08 -7.07
N GLY A 36 -24.69 16.86 -7.61
CA GLY A 36 -25.01 16.58 -9.01
C GLY A 36 -23.91 16.92 -10.04
N LYS A 37 -22.70 17.30 -9.61
CA LYS A 37 -21.58 17.61 -10.52
C LYS A 37 -20.58 16.46 -10.73
N LYS A 38 -20.69 15.41 -9.93
CA LYS A 38 -19.78 14.26 -9.95
C LYS A 38 -20.59 13.03 -10.37
N ASN A 39 -20.00 12.20 -11.23
CA ASN A 39 -20.60 10.90 -11.52
C ASN A 39 -20.47 10.05 -10.25
N THR A 40 -21.62 9.63 -9.74
CA THR A 40 -21.71 8.88 -8.48
C THR A 40 -22.52 7.62 -8.71
N PHE A 41 -22.06 6.52 -8.16
CA PHE A 41 -22.80 5.27 -8.08
C PHE A 41 -23.26 5.03 -6.64
N MET A 42 -24.58 4.93 -6.48
CA MET A 42 -25.26 4.56 -5.24
C MET A 42 -26.34 3.55 -5.57
N LYS A 43 -26.44 2.48 -4.79
CA LYS A 43 -27.48 1.47 -4.97
C LYS A 43 -27.91 0.93 -3.62
N GLU A 44 -29.19 0.59 -3.50
CA GLU A 44 -29.68 -0.15 -2.34
C GLU A 44 -28.91 -1.47 -2.20
N GLY A 45 -28.42 -1.74 -0.99
CA GLY A 45 -27.60 -2.91 -0.68
C GLY A 45 -26.09 -2.71 -0.86
N LEU A 46 -25.65 -1.69 -1.61
CA LEU A 46 -24.23 -1.31 -1.68
C LEU A 46 -23.79 -0.84 -0.30
N SER A 47 -22.76 -1.49 0.23
CA SER A 47 -22.10 -1.02 1.44
C SER A 47 -20.68 -1.56 1.52
N ASN A 48 -19.78 -0.84 2.19
CA ASN A 48 -18.38 -1.22 2.42
C ASN A 48 -17.62 -1.38 1.09
N VAL A 49 -17.46 -0.28 0.36
CA VAL A 49 -16.77 -0.26 -0.95
C VAL A 49 -15.25 -0.22 -0.73
N SER A 50 -14.74 -1.31 -0.16
CA SER A 50 -13.32 -1.47 0.16
C SER A 50 -12.46 -1.98 -1.00
N THR A 51 -13.10 -2.43 -2.08
CA THR A 51 -12.42 -3.06 -3.22
C THR A 51 -12.93 -2.50 -4.55
N LEU A 52 -12.00 -1.96 -5.33
CA LEU A 52 -12.22 -1.46 -6.69
C LEU A 52 -11.18 -2.09 -7.60
N LEU A 53 -11.60 -2.55 -8.77
CA LEU A 53 -10.72 -3.05 -9.82
C LEU A 53 -11.04 -2.32 -11.12
N VAL A 54 -10.12 -1.47 -11.56
CA VAL A 54 -10.20 -0.77 -12.84
C VAL A 54 -9.73 -1.72 -13.94
N ASN A 55 -10.57 -1.95 -14.96
CA ASN A 55 -10.19 -2.67 -16.17
C ASN A 55 -10.32 -1.75 -17.37
N GLU A 56 -9.21 -1.11 -17.77
CA GLU A 56 -9.18 -0.16 -18.89
C GLU A 56 -9.48 -0.83 -20.23
N GLU A 57 -9.00 -2.08 -20.43
CA GLU A 57 -9.23 -2.84 -21.67
C GLU A 57 -10.71 -3.13 -21.96
N SER A 58 -11.52 -3.31 -20.92
CA SER A 58 -12.96 -3.56 -21.07
C SER A 58 -13.82 -2.35 -20.73
N ASP A 59 -13.22 -1.18 -20.50
CA ASP A 59 -13.90 0.02 -20.02
C ASP A 59 -14.87 -0.27 -18.85
N THR A 60 -14.44 -1.10 -17.90
CA THR A 60 -15.28 -1.54 -16.79
C THR A 60 -14.62 -1.28 -15.43
N LEU A 61 -15.37 -0.71 -14.49
CA LEU A 61 -15.00 -0.66 -13.09
C LEU A 61 -15.74 -1.75 -12.33
N PHE A 62 -15.01 -2.71 -11.77
CA PHE A 62 -15.58 -3.71 -10.86
C PHE A 62 -15.55 -3.20 -9.43
N VAL A 63 -16.68 -3.34 -8.74
CA VAL A 63 -16.89 -2.86 -7.37
C VAL A 63 -17.30 -4.02 -6.48
N GLY A 64 -16.46 -4.33 -5.49
CA GLY A 64 -16.76 -5.30 -4.45
C GLY A 64 -17.52 -4.61 -3.32
N GLY A 65 -18.72 -5.08 -3.03
CA GLY A 65 -19.53 -4.58 -1.91
C GLY A 65 -20.03 -5.71 -1.00
N ARG A 66 -20.97 -5.38 -0.14
CA ARG A 66 -21.69 -6.40 0.64
C ARG A 66 -22.65 -7.18 -0.26
N ASN A 67 -22.49 -8.49 -0.28
CA ASN A 67 -23.28 -9.51 -0.96
C ASN A 67 -23.31 -9.40 -2.49
N ALA A 68 -22.51 -8.55 -3.12
CA ALA A 68 -22.53 -8.37 -4.56
C ALA A 68 -21.22 -7.84 -5.12
N VAL A 69 -20.98 -8.18 -6.39
CA VAL A 69 -20.01 -7.52 -7.26
C VAL A 69 -20.78 -6.74 -8.32
N PHE A 70 -20.43 -5.47 -8.52
CA PHE A 70 -21.02 -4.62 -9.55
C PHE A 70 -20.00 -4.38 -10.65
N ALA A 71 -20.46 -4.36 -11.90
CA ALA A 71 -19.69 -3.92 -13.06
C ALA A 71 -20.28 -2.61 -13.57
N LEU A 72 -19.50 -1.54 -13.53
CA LEU A 72 -19.91 -0.18 -13.91
C LEU A 72 -19.17 0.26 -15.17
N ASP A 73 -19.80 1.12 -15.97
CA ASP A 73 -19.17 1.74 -17.13
C ASP A 73 -18.06 2.69 -16.65
N LEU A 74 -16.82 2.44 -17.09
CA LEU A 74 -15.65 3.19 -16.64
C LEU A 74 -15.69 4.66 -17.11
N ASN A 75 -16.40 4.94 -18.20
CA ASN A 75 -16.59 6.31 -18.72
C ASN A 75 -17.68 7.06 -17.95
N ASN A 76 -18.67 6.36 -17.39
CA ASN A 76 -19.69 6.94 -16.53
C ASN A 76 -20.17 5.93 -15.48
N ILE A 77 -19.62 6.00 -14.27
CA ILE A 77 -19.89 4.99 -13.22
C ILE A 77 -21.35 5.00 -12.73
N SER A 78 -22.11 6.05 -13.00
CA SER A 78 -23.55 6.07 -12.68
C SER A 78 -24.34 5.06 -13.51
N ARG A 79 -23.75 4.55 -14.60
CA ARG A 79 -24.32 3.47 -15.42
C ARG A 79 -23.77 2.11 -14.98
N GLU A 80 -24.64 1.32 -14.39
CA GLU A 80 -24.38 -0.09 -14.11
C GLU A 80 -24.52 -0.92 -15.41
N ILE A 81 -23.51 -1.74 -15.70
CA ILE A 81 -23.50 -2.67 -16.83
C ILE A 81 -24.12 -4.00 -16.40
N ALA A 82 -23.66 -4.53 -15.27
CA ALA A 82 -24.16 -5.78 -14.70
C ALA A 82 -23.86 -5.85 -13.20
N ARG A 83 -24.46 -6.85 -12.55
CA ARG A 83 -24.17 -7.20 -11.15
C ARG A 83 -24.27 -8.70 -10.98
N GLU A 84 -23.54 -9.22 -10.01
CA GLU A 84 -23.66 -10.60 -9.55
C GLU A 84 -23.83 -10.62 -8.04
N TYR A 85 -24.87 -11.30 -7.57
CA TYR A 85 -25.13 -11.44 -6.14
C TYR A 85 -24.41 -12.68 -5.59
N TRP A 86 -23.80 -12.52 -4.42
CA TRP A 86 -23.13 -13.60 -3.71
C TRP A 86 -23.42 -13.53 -2.22
N PHE A 87 -24.63 -13.95 -1.84
CA PHE A 87 -25.07 -13.97 -0.45
C PHE A 87 -24.46 -15.14 0.33
N ALA A 88 -24.22 -14.92 1.62
CA ALA A 88 -23.98 -16.02 2.54
C ALA A 88 -25.26 -16.84 2.75
N THR A 89 -25.16 -18.16 2.82
CA THR A 89 -26.32 -19.03 3.07
C THR A 89 -26.96 -18.74 4.43
N GLN A 90 -28.27 -18.94 4.56
CA GLN A 90 -28.98 -18.67 5.81
C GLN A 90 -28.41 -19.46 6.99
N GLU A 91 -27.96 -20.70 6.74
CA GLU A 91 -27.29 -21.54 7.74
C GLU A 91 -26.00 -20.87 8.27
N ARG A 92 -25.13 -20.38 7.38
CA ARG A 92 -23.89 -19.68 7.77
C ARG A 92 -24.18 -18.38 8.52
N GLN A 93 -25.18 -17.62 8.07
CA GLN A 93 -25.58 -16.40 8.78
C GLN A 93 -26.05 -16.72 10.21
N LEU A 94 -26.86 -17.77 10.40
CA LEU A 94 -27.32 -18.20 11.71
C LEU A 94 -26.18 -18.76 12.57
N GLU A 95 -25.22 -19.48 11.99
CA GLU A 95 -24.03 -19.92 12.71
C GLU A 95 -23.18 -18.74 13.20
N CYS A 96 -22.92 -17.76 12.33
CA CYS A 96 -22.20 -16.53 12.67
C CYS A 96 -22.87 -15.77 13.82
N ILE A 97 -24.21 -15.63 13.79
CA ILE A 97 -24.99 -14.98 14.85
C ILE A 97 -24.91 -15.79 16.16
N ARG A 98 -25.03 -17.13 16.10
CA ARG A 98 -24.89 -18.01 17.29
C ARG A 98 -23.50 -17.92 17.93
N ARG A 99 -22.46 -17.60 17.15
CA ARG A 99 -21.11 -17.31 17.62
C ARG A 99 -20.94 -15.89 18.19
N GLY A 100 -22.02 -15.12 18.33
CA GLY A 100 -22.04 -13.82 19.01
C GLY A 100 -21.70 -12.63 18.11
N LYS A 101 -21.75 -12.77 16.79
CA LYS A 101 -21.52 -11.66 15.84
C LYS A 101 -22.83 -11.00 15.41
N ASP A 102 -22.77 -9.70 15.11
CA ASP A 102 -23.94 -8.94 14.67
C ASP A 102 -24.44 -9.36 13.29
N LYS A 103 -25.75 -9.27 13.07
CA LYS A 103 -26.39 -9.57 11.77
C LYS A 103 -25.77 -8.80 10.60
N ILE A 104 -25.31 -7.57 10.82
CA ILE A 104 -24.65 -6.74 9.81
C ILE A 104 -23.31 -7.34 9.39
N ARG A 105 -22.53 -7.89 10.34
CA ARG A 105 -21.23 -8.54 10.05
C ARG A 105 -21.40 -9.95 9.49
N CYS A 106 -22.50 -10.62 9.80
CA CYS A 106 -22.86 -11.95 9.28
C CYS A 106 -23.43 -11.89 7.86
N GLN A 107 -22.75 -11.20 6.96
CA GLN A 107 -23.05 -11.11 5.52
C GLN A 107 -21.79 -11.49 4.74
N ASN A 108 -21.90 -11.63 3.42
CA ASN A 108 -20.70 -11.80 2.58
C ASN A 108 -20.16 -10.42 2.20
N TYR A 109 -18.96 -10.07 2.62
CA TYR A 109 -18.28 -8.85 2.17
C TYR A 109 -17.25 -9.23 1.13
N ILE A 110 -17.37 -8.70 -0.10
CA ILE A 110 -16.37 -8.93 -1.14
C ILE A 110 -15.15 -8.07 -0.84
N LEU A 111 -14.00 -8.72 -0.69
CA LEU A 111 -12.75 -8.08 -0.25
C LEU A 111 -11.63 -8.18 -1.28
N PHE A 112 -11.72 -9.15 -2.20
CA PHE A 112 -10.74 -9.35 -3.26
C PHE A 112 -11.42 -9.46 -4.62
N LEU A 113 -10.86 -8.73 -5.57
CA LEU A 113 -11.18 -8.77 -7.00
C LEU A 113 -9.87 -8.70 -7.76
N HIS A 114 -9.41 -9.82 -8.29
CA HIS A 114 -8.18 -9.90 -9.08
C HIS A 114 -8.48 -10.31 -10.52
N LYS A 115 -7.92 -9.59 -11.50
CA LYS A 115 -7.96 -9.99 -12.90
C LYS A 115 -7.03 -11.19 -13.10
N ILE A 116 -7.56 -12.30 -13.62
CA ILE A 116 -6.75 -13.44 -14.07
C ILE A 116 -6.43 -13.27 -15.55
N ASN A 117 -7.45 -12.93 -16.33
CA ASN A 117 -7.40 -12.58 -17.74
C ASN A 117 -8.65 -11.75 -18.07
N ASP A 118 -8.83 -11.37 -19.34
CA ASP A 118 -9.88 -10.44 -19.77
C ASP A 118 -11.30 -10.99 -19.58
N SER A 119 -11.43 -12.31 -19.41
CA SER A 119 -12.72 -12.98 -19.25
C SER A 119 -12.91 -13.63 -17.88
N ASN A 120 -11.91 -13.59 -17.00
CA ASN A 120 -11.96 -14.29 -15.70
C ASN A 120 -11.38 -13.44 -14.58
N LEU A 121 -12.12 -13.34 -13.49
CA LEU A 121 -11.68 -12.74 -12.24
C LEU A 121 -11.60 -13.79 -11.14
N TYR A 122 -10.72 -13.57 -10.17
CA TYR A 122 -10.70 -14.28 -8.91
C TYR A 122 -11.35 -13.40 -7.83
N VAL A 123 -12.41 -13.91 -7.20
CA VAL A 123 -13.23 -13.15 -6.27
C VAL A 123 -13.30 -13.86 -4.93
N CYS A 124 -13.09 -13.13 -3.83
CA CYS A 124 -13.23 -13.69 -2.48
C CYS A 124 -14.04 -12.77 -1.57
N GLY A 125 -14.75 -13.39 -0.63
CA GLY A 125 -15.47 -12.67 0.41
C GLY A 125 -15.57 -13.42 1.73
N THR A 126 -15.92 -12.67 2.77
CA THR A 126 -15.97 -13.16 4.16
C THR A 126 -17.05 -14.23 4.41
N ASN A 127 -18.10 -14.22 3.58
CA ASN A 127 -19.21 -15.16 3.57
C ASN A 127 -19.71 -15.54 4.98
N ALA A 128 -20.06 -14.50 5.77
CA ALA A 128 -20.49 -14.60 7.16
C ALA A 128 -19.50 -15.34 8.07
N TYR A 129 -18.22 -14.95 8.03
CA TYR A 129 -17.12 -15.61 8.76
C TYR A 129 -16.86 -17.07 8.33
N HIS A 130 -17.17 -17.41 7.08
CA HIS A 130 -16.77 -18.66 6.43
C HIS A 130 -16.11 -18.31 5.09
N PRO A 131 -14.93 -17.68 5.09
CA PRO A 131 -14.36 -17.03 3.91
C PRO A 131 -14.31 -17.98 2.72
N THR A 132 -14.79 -17.53 1.57
CA THR A 132 -14.82 -18.30 0.31
C THR A 132 -14.25 -17.52 -0.85
N CYS A 133 -13.61 -18.23 -1.78
CA CYS A 133 -13.19 -17.69 -3.06
C CYS A 133 -13.81 -18.49 -4.22
N ASP A 134 -14.12 -17.82 -5.32
CA ASP A 134 -14.65 -18.43 -6.53
C ASP A 134 -14.08 -17.69 -7.77
N HIS A 135 -14.22 -18.32 -8.92
CA HIS A 135 -13.92 -17.71 -10.21
C HIS A 135 -15.18 -17.04 -10.75
N MET A 136 -15.02 -15.83 -11.28
CA MET A 136 -16.08 -15.10 -11.97
C MET A 136 -15.74 -15.01 -13.45
N VAL A 137 -16.72 -15.30 -14.31
CA VAL A 137 -16.56 -15.21 -15.76
C VAL A 137 -17.27 -13.97 -16.27
N ILE A 138 -16.61 -13.29 -17.21
CA ILE A 138 -17.13 -12.14 -17.94
C ILE A 138 -17.46 -12.62 -19.36
N GLN A 139 -18.73 -12.55 -19.76
CA GLN A 139 -19.21 -12.92 -21.09
C GLN A 139 -19.99 -11.76 -21.71
N GLY A 140 -19.34 -11.00 -22.59
CA GLY A 140 -19.89 -9.76 -23.10
C GLY A 140 -20.13 -8.78 -21.94
N THR A 141 -21.38 -8.38 -21.72
CA THR A 141 -21.76 -7.51 -20.59
C THR A 141 -22.15 -8.28 -19.34
N ASN A 142 -22.27 -9.60 -19.39
CA ASN A 142 -22.71 -10.40 -18.26
C ASN A 142 -21.52 -10.81 -17.38
N VAL A 143 -21.75 -10.78 -16.07
CA VAL A 143 -20.80 -11.24 -15.06
C VAL A 143 -21.48 -12.29 -14.20
N SER A 144 -20.84 -13.43 -13.99
CA SER A 144 -21.42 -14.54 -13.21
C SER A 144 -20.35 -15.34 -12.50
N LEU A 145 -20.63 -15.78 -11.28
CA LEU A 145 -19.77 -16.72 -10.56
C LEU A 145 -19.87 -18.12 -11.19
N GLN A 146 -18.78 -18.88 -11.16
CA GLN A 146 -18.78 -20.27 -11.65
C GLN A 146 -19.51 -21.23 -10.70
N GLY A 147 -19.78 -20.82 -9.46
CA GLY A 147 -20.44 -21.66 -8.46
C GLY A 147 -19.54 -22.77 -7.91
N ARG A 148 -18.22 -22.61 -8.05
CA ARG A 148 -17.20 -23.56 -7.56
C ARG A 148 -16.47 -23.00 -6.35
N ALA A 149 -17.22 -22.29 -5.49
CA ALA A 149 -16.67 -21.61 -4.34
C ALA A 149 -15.96 -22.58 -3.38
N GLU A 150 -14.68 -22.32 -3.13
CA GLU A 150 -13.84 -23.11 -2.22
C GLU A 150 -13.68 -22.39 -0.87
N GLU A 151 -13.59 -23.17 0.21
CA GLU A 151 -13.22 -22.62 1.52
C GLU A 151 -11.80 -22.03 1.45
N SER A 152 -11.64 -20.82 1.96
CA SER A 152 -10.49 -19.98 1.66
C SER A 152 -9.73 -19.54 2.92
N ARG A 153 -9.54 -20.49 3.85
CA ARG A 153 -8.74 -20.26 5.08
C ARG A 153 -7.34 -19.77 4.73
N GLY A 154 -6.91 -18.70 5.38
CA GLY A 154 -5.63 -18.05 5.11
C GLY A 154 -5.54 -17.32 3.77
N LYS A 155 -6.55 -17.42 2.89
CA LYS A 155 -6.65 -16.66 1.63
C LYS A 155 -7.46 -15.38 1.80
N CYS A 156 -8.60 -15.45 2.49
CA CYS A 156 -9.51 -14.33 2.75
C CYS A 156 -9.80 -14.19 4.25
N PRO A 157 -9.84 -12.96 4.81
CA PRO A 157 -10.16 -12.76 6.22
C PRO A 157 -11.60 -13.19 6.54
N PHE A 158 -11.80 -13.60 7.80
CA PHE A 158 -13.11 -13.96 8.34
C PHE A 158 -13.97 -12.74 8.65
N GLU A 159 -13.36 -11.66 9.13
CA GLU A 159 -14.02 -10.45 9.56
C GLU A 159 -13.73 -9.31 8.56
N PRO A 160 -14.76 -8.55 8.10
CA PRO A 160 -14.59 -7.52 7.07
C PRO A 160 -13.77 -6.30 7.51
N THR A 161 -13.59 -6.08 8.82
CA THR A 161 -12.83 -4.94 9.36
C THR A 161 -11.35 -5.24 9.52
N LEU A 162 -10.95 -6.52 9.47
CA LEU A 162 -9.54 -6.89 9.50
C LEU A 162 -8.87 -6.40 8.23
N LYS A 163 -7.72 -5.75 8.37
CA LYS A 163 -6.91 -5.37 7.22
C LYS A 163 -6.23 -6.60 6.62
N TYR A 164 -6.04 -6.57 5.31
CA TYR A 164 -5.60 -7.70 4.52
C TYR A 164 -4.78 -7.19 3.33
N ALA A 165 -4.00 -8.06 2.73
CA ALA A 165 -3.32 -7.77 1.48
C ALA A 165 -3.29 -9.01 0.57
N SER A 166 -3.30 -8.81 -0.74
CA SER A 166 -3.17 -9.90 -1.70
C SER A 166 -2.72 -9.43 -3.07
N VAL A 167 -2.12 -10.34 -3.82
CA VAL A 167 -1.81 -10.16 -5.25
C VAL A 167 -2.02 -11.49 -5.98
N PHE A 168 -2.50 -11.43 -7.21
CA PHE A 168 -2.64 -12.59 -8.08
C PHE A 168 -1.61 -12.49 -9.20
N VAL A 169 -0.68 -13.45 -9.27
CA VAL A 169 0.45 -13.43 -10.21
C VAL A 169 0.64 -14.82 -10.80
N ASP A 170 0.70 -14.91 -12.13
CA ASP A 170 1.02 -16.15 -12.88
C ASP A 170 0.16 -17.37 -12.50
N GLY A 171 -1.10 -17.14 -12.15
CA GLY A 171 -2.02 -18.20 -11.74
C GLY A 171 -1.89 -18.65 -10.28
N GLU A 172 -1.02 -18.00 -9.49
CA GLU A 172 -0.89 -18.22 -8.05
C GLU A 172 -1.48 -17.02 -7.28
N PHE A 173 -2.15 -17.32 -6.17
CA PHE A 173 -2.75 -16.30 -5.31
C PHE A 173 -1.96 -16.14 -4.02
N TYR A 174 -1.39 -14.96 -3.82
CA TYR A 174 -0.66 -14.56 -2.62
C TYR A 174 -1.58 -13.74 -1.73
N SER A 175 -1.56 -14.02 -0.43
CA SER A 175 -2.45 -13.42 0.55
C SER A 175 -1.76 -13.23 1.88
N ALA A 176 -2.14 -12.19 2.60
CA ALA A 176 -1.67 -11.91 3.94
C ALA A 176 -2.89 -11.54 4.81
N THR A 177 -3.23 -12.44 5.73
CA THR A 177 -4.44 -12.35 6.57
C THR A 177 -4.35 -13.31 7.77
N SER A 178 -5.47 -13.54 8.47
CA SER A 178 -5.58 -14.58 9.51
C SER A 178 -6.00 -15.93 8.92
N ASN A 179 -5.36 -16.99 9.42
CA ASN A 179 -5.69 -18.37 9.10
C ASN A 179 -6.89 -18.92 9.90
N ASN A 180 -7.24 -18.29 11.02
CA ASN A 180 -8.30 -18.75 11.92
C ASN A 180 -9.38 -17.69 12.18
N PHE A 181 -10.52 -18.15 12.70
CA PHE A 181 -11.69 -17.32 13.01
C PHE A 181 -11.41 -16.21 14.03
N LEU A 182 -10.49 -16.44 14.98
CA LEU A 182 -10.18 -15.50 16.05
C LEU A 182 -9.24 -14.36 15.62
N GLY A 183 -8.61 -14.45 14.45
CA GLY A 183 -7.63 -13.45 14.03
C GLY A 183 -6.23 -13.63 14.62
N THR A 184 -5.97 -14.74 15.32
CA THR A 184 -4.75 -14.94 16.14
C THR A 184 -3.62 -15.68 15.41
N GLU A 185 -3.91 -16.30 14.26
CA GLU A 185 -2.93 -17.01 13.44
C GLU A 185 -2.63 -16.23 12.15
N PRO A 186 -1.74 -15.22 12.19
CA PRO A 186 -1.39 -14.47 11.00
C PRO A 186 -0.60 -15.35 10.02
N VAL A 187 -0.87 -15.18 8.72
CA VAL A 187 -0.23 -15.96 7.67
C VAL A 187 0.01 -15.11 6.44
N ILE A 188 1.20 -15.25 5.85
CA ILE A 188 1.45 -14.88 4.45
C ILE A 188 1.52 -16.19 3.66
N LEU A 189 0.58 -16.37 2.73
CA LEU A 189 0.30 -17.62 2.02
C LEU A 189 0.33 -17.40 0.51
N ARG A 190 1.08 -18.25 -0.20
CA ARG A 190 0.81 -18.53 -1.62
C ARG A 190 -0.03 -19.78 -1.71
N SER A 191 -1.10 -19.71 -2.48
CA SER A 191 -2.04 -20.80 -2.73
C SER A 191 -2.15 -21.12 -4.23
N MET A 192 -2.84 -22.21 -4.56
CA MET A 192 -2.93 -22.87 -5.87
C MET A 192 -1.93 -24.02 -6.04
N LYS A 193 -1.02 -23.99 -7.02
CA LYS A 193 -0.26 -25.19 -7.42
C LYS A 193 0.77 -25.59 -6.37
N ASN A 194 1.49 -24.61 -5.83
CA ASN A 194 2.62 -24.84 -4.91
C ASN A 194 2.39 -24.08 -3.61
N PRO A 195 1.55 -24.59 -2.69
CA PRO A 195 1.19 -23.87 -1.47
C PRO A 195 2.36 -23.76 -0.50
N VAL A 196 2.70 -22.52 -0.14
CA VAL A 196 3.79 -22.17 0.78
C VAL A 196 3.31 -21.07 1.73
N ARG A 197 3.66 -21.17 3.01
CA ARG A 197 3.20 -20.22 4.03
C ARG A 197 4.27 -19.84 5.04
N THR A 198 4.02 -18.80 5.82
CA THR A 198 4.85 -18.45 6.98
C THR A 198 4.74 -19.47 8.11
N GLU A 199 5.76 -19.52 8.96
CA GLU A 199 5.72 -20.22 10.25
C GLU A 199 4.86 -19.45 11.26
N PHE A 200 4.16 -20.18 12.14
CA PHE A 200 3.39 -19.59 13.23
C PHE A 200 4.31 -19.30 14.43
N LYS A 201 5.25 -18.37 14.22
CA LYS A 201 6.18 -17.88 15.25
C LYS A 201 6.12 -16.36 15.30
N ALA A 202 6.17 -15.79 16.50
CA ALA A 202 6.22 -14.33 16.69
C ALA A 202 7.43 -13.69 15.99
N SER A 203 8.57 -14.40 15.91
CA SER A 203 9.74 -13.92 15.15
C SER A 203 9.44 -13.65 13.67
N TRP A 204 8.51 -14.40 13.09
CA TRP A 204 8.07 -14.22 11.71
C TRP A 204 7.01 -13.13 11.60
N LEU A 205 5.93 -13.27 12.38
CA LEU A 205 4.80 -12.35 12.38
C LEU A 205 4.26 -12.21 13.81
N ASN A 206 4.29 -11.00 14.38
CA ASN A 206 3.86 -10.76 15.75
C ASN A 206 2.64 -9.81 15.82
N GLU A 207 1.44 -10.39 15.87
CA GLU A 207 0.17 -9.62 15.87
C GLU A 207 0.10 -8.59 14.70
N PRO A 208 0.37 -8.98 13.43
CA PRO A 208 0.47 -8.02 12.33
C PRO A 208 -0.91 -7.50 11.88
N THR A 209 -0.93 -6.26 11.40
CA THR A 209 -2.00 -5.65 10.62
C THR A 209 -1.48 -5.41 9.20
N PHE A 210 -1.93 -6.24 8.25
CA PHE A 210 -1.48 -6.17 6.85
C PHE A 210 -2.06 -4.96 6.13
N VAL A 211 -1.31 -4.37 5.20
CA VAL A 211 -1.72 -3.13 4.51
C VAL A 211 -1.77 -3.33 3.00
N ASN A 212 -0.66 -3.75 2.39
CA ASN A 212 -0.61 -3.95 0.95
C ASN A 212 0.41 -5.04 0.57
N MET A 213 0.28 -5.59 -0.64
CA MET A 213 1.15 -6.57 -1.25
C MET A 213 1.37 -6.20 -2.72
N GLU A 214 2.62 -6.13 -3.15
CA GLU A 214 2.99 -5.69 -4.51
C GLU A 214 4.04 -6.62 -5.10
N ILE A 215 3.89 -6.95 -6.39
CA ILE A 215 4.95 -7.60 -7.16
C ILE A 215 5.90 -6.57 -7.75
N VAL A 216 7.19 -6.86 -7.62
CA VAL A 216 8.29 -6.18 -8.33
C VAL A 216 8.99 -7.20 -9.20
N HIS A 217 9.01 -6.96 -10.51
CA HIS A 217 9.59 -7.84 -11.51
C HIS A 217 11.12 -7.69 -11.58
N GLU A 218 11.81 -8.03 -10.49
CA GLU A 218 13.26 -7.90 -10.41
C GLU A 218 14.03 -8.82 -11.36
N SER A 219 13.37 -9.87 -11.88
CA SER A 219 13.97 -10.74 -12.91
C SER A 219 14.14 -10.03 -14.25
N GLU A 220 13.39 -8.95 -14.51
CA GLU A 220 13.49 -8.20 -15.75
C GLU A 220 14.87 -7.54 -15.87
N SER A 221 15.59 -7.92 -16.92
CA SER A 221 16.97 -7.46 -17.18
C SER A 221 17.95 -7.76 -16.03
N SER A 222 17.72 -8.83 -15.26
CA SER A 222 18.63 -9.24 -14.17
C SER A 222 19.88 -9.96 -14.71
N PRO A 223 21.09 -9.37 -14.59
CA PRO A 223 22.32 -10.04 -15.03
C PRO A 223 22.66 -11.25 -14.16
N ASP A 224 22.24 -11.21 -12.89
CA ASP A 224 22.50 -12.26 -11.91
C ASP A 224 21.44 -13.38 -11.96
N GLY A 225 20.44 -13.29 -12.84
CA GLY A 225 19.37 -14.29 -12.96
C GLY A 225 18.51 -14.40 -11.70
N ASP A 226 18.32 -13.28 -11.02
CA ASP A 226 17.44 -13.11 -9.85
C ASP A 226 15.97 -13.29 -10.24
N ASP A 227 15.11 -13.56 -9.25
CA ASP A 227 13.68 -13.80 -9.45
C ASP A 227 12.84 -12.63 -8.95
N ASP A 228 11.60 -12.60 -9.44
CA ASP A 228 10.59 -11.63 -9.02
C ASP A 228 10.28 -11.79 -7.53
N LYS A 229 9.96 -10.66 -6.90
CA LYS A 229 9.70 -10.61 -5.46
C LYS A 229 8.32 -10.04 -5.19
N ILE A 230 7.65 -10.68 -4.23
CA ILE A 230 6.40 -10.18 -3.67
C ILE A 230 6.74 -9.46 -2.38
N TYR A 231 6.50 -8.15 -2.36
CA TYR A 231 6.67 -7.30 -1.20
C TYR A 231 5.38 -7.23 -0.40
N VAL A 232 5.48 -7.30 0.93
CA VAL A 232 4.34 -7.27 1.85
C VAL A 232 4.57 -6.18 2.88
N PHE A 233 3.58 -5.32 3.06
CA PHE A 233 3.64 -4.18 3.98
C PHE A 233 2.64 -4.38 5.11
N PHE A 234 3.08 -4.20 6.35
CA PHE A 234 2.24 -4.40 7.52
C PHE A 234 2.80 -3.66 8.74
N THR A 235 1.94 -3.42 9.73
CA THR A 235 2.38 -2.98 11.07
C THR A 235 2.35 -4.19 12.01
N GLU A 236 3.33 -4.37 12.89
CA GLU A 236 3.33 -5.45 13.88
C GLU A 236 3.87 -4.98 15.24
N THR A 237 3.68 -5.79 16.29
CA THR A 237 4.30 -5.54 17.60
C THR A 237 5.80 -5.85 17.52
N ALA A 238 6.64 -4.86 17.79
CA ALA A 238 8.09 -5.01 17.72
C ALA A 238 8.62 -5.98 18.78
N LEU A 239 9.62 -6.78 18.41
CA LEU A 239 10.34 -7.65 19.34
C LEU A 239 11.70 -7.06 19.74
N GLU A 240 12.22 -6.14 18.93
CA GLU A 240 13.55 -5.55 19.06
C GLU A 240 13.62 -4.27 19.89
N PHE A 241 12.49 -3.82 20.42
CA PHE A 241 12.39 -2.62 21.24
C PHE A 241 11.78 -2.97 22.60
N GLU A 242 12.47 -2.59 23.68
CA GLU A 242 11.94 -2.65 25.04
C GLU A 242 11.28 -1.31 25.36
N PHE A 243 9.96 -1.31 25.51
CA PHE A 243 9.18 -0.12 25.86
C PHE A 243 8.11 -0.48 26.91
N TYR A 244 7.65 0.51 27.68
CA TYR A 244 6.66 0.26 28.75
C TYR A 244 5.36 -0.33 28.22
N ASP A 245 4.91 0.19 27.07
CA ASP A 245 3.79 -0.34 26.31
C ASP A 245 4.28 -1.10 25.06
N LYS A 246 3.42 -1.95 24.49
CA LYS A 246 3.68 -2.60 23.20
C LYS A 246 3.97 -1.53 22.14
N LEU A 247 5.20 -1.51 21.62
CA LEU A 247 5.59 -0.65 20.51
C LEU A 247 5.21 -1.31 19.18
N LEU A 248 4.44 -0.62 18.36
CA LEU A 248 4.16 -1.01 16.99
C LEU A 248 5.24 -0.48 16.07
N VAL A 249 5.57 -1.24 15.03
CA VAL A 249 6.49 -0.83 13.96
C VAL A 249 5.96 -1.23 12.60
N SER A 250 6.22 -0.38 11.61
CA SER A 250 5.92 -0.67 10.22
C SER A 250 6.99 -1.59 9.63
N ARG A 251 6.57 -2.55 8.82
CA ARG A 251 7.42 -3.55 8.19
C ARG A 251 7.23 -3.55 6.69
N ILE A 252 8.35 -3.73 6.02
CA ILE A 252 8.40 -4.25 4.66
C ILE A 252 8.99 -5.65 4.73
N ALA A 253 8.32 -6.62 4.14
CA ALA A 253 8.81 -7.97 3.96
C ALA A 253 8.84 -8.34 2.49
N ARG A 254 9.61 -9.38 2.15
CA ARG A 254 9.63 -9.94 0.80
C ARG A 254 9.70 -11.46 0.80
N VAL A 255 9.18 -12.05 -0.27
CA VAL A 255 9.36 -13.47 -0.63
C VAL A 255 9.65 -13.58 -2.13
N CYS A 256 10.37 -14.62 -2.54
CA CYS A 256 10.66 -14.90 -3.94
C CYS A 256 9.48 -15.64 -4.59
N ARG A 257 9.11 -15.23 -5.80
CA ARG A 257 7.99 -15.80 -6.55
C ARG A 257 8.16 -17.31 -6.78
N GLY A 258 9.37 -17.76 -7.08
CA GLY A 258 9.74 -19.15 -7.37
C GLY A 258 10.07 -20.02 -6.15
N ASP A 259 9.89 -19.53 -4.92
CA ASP A 259 10.17 -20.29 -3.70
C ASP A 259 9.20 -21.47 -3.56
N LEU A 260 9.70 -22.70 -3.42
CA LEU A 260 8.92 -23.94 -3.27
C LEU A 260 8.88 -24.44 -1.82
N GLY A 261 9.58 -23.77 -0.92
CA GLY A 261 9.92 -24.29 0.39
C GLY A 261 11.11 -25.27 0.35
N GLY A 262 11.51 -25.71 1.54
CA GLY A 262 12.64 -26.61 1.72
C GLY A 262 12.25 -28.08 1.70
N LYS A 263 13.25 -28.96 1.49
CA LYS A 263 13.03 -30.42 1.39
C LYS A 263 12.82 -31.10 2.74
N ARG A 264 13.54 -30.67 3.78
CA ARG A 264 13.48 -31.25 5.15
C ARG A 264 13.12 -30.17 6.18
N VAL A 265 13.94 -29.13 6.25
CA VAL A 265 13.63 -27.91 7.01
C VAL A 265 12.72 -27.02 6.16
N LEU A 266 11.75 -26.32 6.77
CA LEU A 266 10.82 -25.42 6.07
C LEU A 266 10.00 -26.09 4.95
N GLN A 267 9.55 -27.33 5.16
CA GLN A 267 8.64 -28.00 4.22
C GLN A 267 7.33 -27.22 4.05
N ARG A 268 7.03 -26.82 2.81
CA ARG A 268 5.88 -25.95 2.49
C ARG A 268 5.86 -24.66 3.33
N ARG A 269 7.04 -24.13 3.62
CA ARG A 269 7.24 -22.83 4.29
C ARG A 269 8.20 -21.99 3.50
N TRP A 270 8.05 -20.67 3.56
CA TRP A 270 8.92 -19.75 2.83
C TRP A 270 10.37 -19.97 3.25
N THR A 271 11.26 -20.09 2.28
CA THR A 271 12.72 -20.11 2.47
C THR A 271 13.33 -18.72 2.20
N SER A 272 12.54 -17.86 1.57
CA SER A 272 12.88 -16.50 1.14
C SER A 272 12.29 -15.38 1.99
N PHE A 273 11.48 -15.70 3.02
CA PHE A 273 10.83 -14.69 3.85
C PHE A 273 11.85 -13.92 4.71
N LEU A 274 11.96 -12.62 4.43
CA LEU A 274 12.70 -11.66 5.24
C LEU A 274 11.86 -10.41 5.45
N LYS A 275 11.98 -9.77 6.61
CA LYS A 275 11.35 -8.49 6.95
C LYS A 275 12.34 -7.48 7.50
N SER A 276 12.10 -6.20 7.27
CA SER A 276 12.85 -5.09 7.84
C SER A 276 11.90 -4.01 8.38
N HIS A 277 12.39 -3.22 9.34
CA HIS A 277 11.71 -2.02 9.81
C HIS A 277 11.61 -1.00 8.65
N LEU A 278 10.40 -0.55 8.35
CA LEU A 278 10.12 0.51 7.40
C LEU A 278 10.00 1.83 8.17
N SER A 279 11.06 2.64 8.14
CA SER A 279 11.18 3.84 8.98
C SER A 279 10.47 5.03 8.33
N CYS A 280 9.62 5.72 9.09
CA CYS A 280 9.12 7.05 8.74
C CYS A 280 9.12 7.92 10.01
N SER A 281 10.03 8.89 10.06
CA SER A 281 10.18 9.80 11.20
C SER A 281 10.54 11.20 10.72
N ALA A 282 10.28 12.20 11.55
CA ALA A 282 10.74 13.57 11.40
C ALA A 282 11.76 13.85 12.52
N PRO A 283 13.07 13.62 12.28
CA PRO A 283 14.11 13.75 13.31
C PRO A 283 14.15 15.15 13.93
N GLU A 284 13.95 16.19 13.11
CA GLU A 284 13.91 17.60 13.54
C GLU A 284 12.81 17.87 14.57
N LEU A 285 11.70 17.13 14.52
CA LEU A 285 10.58 17.23 15.43
C LEU A 285 10.60 16.14 16.51
N ASN A 286 11.62 15.28 16.51
CA ASN A 286 11.70 14.06 17.33
C ASN A 286 10.39 13.24 17.30
N PHE A 287 9.82 13.08 16.11
CA PHE A 287 8.49 12.50 15.92
C PHE A 287 8.53 11.26 15.03
N HIS A 288 7.85 10.19 15.41
CA HIS A 288 7.86 8.90 14.71
C HIS A 288 6.46 8.50 14.24
N PHE A 289 6.35 8.06 12.98
CA PHE A 289 5.12 7.59 12.36
C PHE A 289 5.20 6.07 12.20
N ASN A 290 4.91 5.36 13.28
CA ASN A 290 5.18 3.94 13.38
C ASN A 290 4.14 3.04 12.68
N ILE A 291 2.97 3.56 12.31
CA ILE A 291 1.86 2.78 11.77
C ILE A 291 1.66 3.12 10.30
N VAL A 292 1.93 2.16 9.42
CA VAL A 292 1.64 2.28 7.99
C VAL A 292 0.14 2.10 7.75
N GLN A 293 -0.46 2.99 6.94
CA GLN A 293 -1.90 3.01 6.63
C GLN A 293 -2.19 2.50 5.22
N ASP A 294 -1.37 2.90 4.26
CA ASP A 294 -1.50 2.51 2.84
C ASP A 294 -0.14 2.63 2.14
N ILE A 295 0.04 1.88 1.05
CA ILE A 295 1.26 1.86 0.24
C ILE A 295 0.87 1.86 -1.23
N PHE A 296 1.55 2.65 -2.04
CA PHE A 296 1.41 2.68 -3.50
C PHE A 296 2.78 2.51 -4.17
N LEU A 297 2.87 1.62 -5.17
CA LEU A 297 4.06 1.43 -5.99
C LEU A 297 3.95 2.25 -7.27
N LEU A 298 4.77 3.30 -7.37
CA LEU A 298 4.95 4.06 -8.60
C LEU A 298 5.98 3.34 -9.49
N ARG A 299 5.47 2.51 -10.41
CA ARG A 299 6.28 1.75 -11.36
C ARG A 299 6.98 2.67 -12.36
N ARG A 300 8.26 2.43 -12.62
CA ARG A 300 9.04 3.06 -13.70
C ARG A 300 9.34 2.06 -14.81
N ARG A 301 9.91 2.54 -15.91
CA ARG A 301 10.42 1.70 -17.00
C ARG A 301 11.40 0.63 -16.51
N LYS A 302 12.24 0.97 -15.53
CA LYS A 302 13.14 0.04 -14.86
C LYS A 302 12.65 -0.14 -13.43
N TRP A 303 12.56 -1.37 -12.97
CA TRP A 303 12.09 -1.65 -11.61
C TRP A 303 12.97 -0.98 -10.55
N GLN A 304 14.27 -0.83 -10.80
CA GLN A 304 15.24 -0.18 -9.89
C GLN A 304 14.88 1.28 -9.60
N ASP A 305 14.27 1.97 -10.57
CA ASP A 305 13.89 3.38 -10.43
C ASP A 305 12.50 3.56 -9.78
N SER A 306 11.81 2.44 -9.49
CA SER A 306 10.46 2.46 -8.90
C SER A 306 10.50 2.93 -7.46
N ILE A 307 9.41 3.57 -7.04
CA ILE A 307 9.30 4.23 -5.74
C ILE A 307 8.05 3.72 -5.04
N PHE A 308 8.20 3.28 -3.80
CA PHE A 308 7.06 3.07 -2.91
C PHE A 308 6.74 4.36 -2.16
N TYR A 309 5.48 4.79 -2.22
CA TYR A 309 4.95 5.84 -1.36
C TYR A 309 4.10 5.21 -0.27
N GLY A 310 4.31 5.61 0.97
CA GLY A 310 3.53 5.10 2.11
C GLY A 310 2.96 6.21 2.97
N ILE A 311 1.71 6.04 3.40
CA ILE A 311 1.08 6.87 4.42
C ILE A 311 1.38 6.27 5.79
N PHE A 312 1.79 7.11 6.73
CA PHE A 312 2.07 6.72 8.11
C PHE A 312 1.36 7.62 9.10
N SER A 313 0.91 7.03 10.20
CA SER A 313 0.36 7.72 11.36
C SER A 313 1.18 7.39 12.61
N PRO A 314 1.19 8.28 13.62
CA PRO A 314 1.79 7.96 14.90
C PRO A 314 0.97 6.89 15.64
N GLN A 315 1.63 6.10 16.48
CA GLN A 315 0.94 5.21 17.43
C GLN A 315 0.33 5.99 18.60
N TRP A 316 1.03 7.03 19.06
CA TRP A 316 0.67 7.79 20.23
C TRP A 316 0.40 9.25 19.89
N GLY A 317 -0.49 9.86 20.67
CA GLY A 317 -0.92 11.24 20.49
C GLY A 317 -2.32 11.33 19.90
N ARG A 318 -3.05 12.37 20.30
CA ARG A 318 -4.38 12.72 19.76
C ARG A 318 -4.30 13.77 18.65
N LEU A 319 -3.13 13.87 18.01
CA LEU A 319 -2.93 14.81 16.92
C LEU A 319 -3.31 14.08 15.63
N ASP A 320 -4.29 14.60 14.91
CA ASP A 320 -4.64 14.14 13.56
C ASP A 320 -3.51 14.50 12.60
N ILE A 321 -2.42 13.74 12.62
CA ILE A 321 -1.22 14.00 11.84
C ILE A 321 -0.86 12.79 10.99
N SER A 322 -0.69 13.04 9.70
CA SER A 322 -0.27 12.04 8.73
C SER A 322 1.04 12.46 8.09
N ALA A 323 1.90 11.47 7.86
CA ALA A 323 3.12 11.62 7.09
C ALA A 323 3.05 10.77 5.82
N VAL A 324 3.63 11.27 4.73
CA VAL A 324 3.91 10.47 3.54
C VAL A 324 5.41 10.33 3.40
N CYS A 325 5.90 9.10 3.33
CA CYS A 325 7.31 8.77 3.12
C CYS A 325 7.47 8.05 1.77
N ALA A 326 8.57 8.34 1.05
CA ALA A 326 8.89 7.72 -0.23
C ALA A 326 10.14 6.85 -0.11
N TYR A 327 10.18 5.68 -0.73
CA TYR A 327 11.26 4.70 -0.60
C TYR A 327 11.73 4.23 -1.98
N ASN A 328 13.03 4.34 -2.23
CA ASN A 328 13.65 3.87 -3.47
C ASN A 328 13.85 2.35 -3.43
N MET A 329 13.49 1.67 -4.53
CA MET A 329 13.67 0.23 -4.67
C MET A 329 15.13 -0.21 -4.51
N THR A 330 16.10 0.59 -4.97
CA THR A 330 17.53 0.28 -4.78
C THR A 330 17.94 0.18 -3.31
N ASN A 331 17.49 1.12 -2.46
CA ASN A 331 17.76 1.07 -1.01
C ASN A 331 17.10 -0.14 -0.34
N ILE A 332 15.87 -0.47 -0.75
CA ILE A 332 15.16 -1.66 -0.26
C ILE A 332 15.96 -2.92 -0.60
N GLN A 333 16.42 -3.03 -1.86
CA GLN A 333 17.21 -4.17 -2.32
C GLN A 333 18.52 -4.29 -1.55
N GLU A 334 19.22 -3.17 -1.30
CA GLU A 334 20.47 -3.17 -0.53
C GLU A 334 20.29 -3.71 0.90
N VAL A 335 19.23 -3.27 1.60
CA VAL A 335 18.92 -3.76 2.96
C VAL A 335 18.75 -5.27 2.97
N PHE A 336 18.01 -5.85 2.03
CA PHE A 336 17.77 -7.28 2.03
C PHE A 336 18.94 -8.11 1.49
N SER A 337 19.65 -7.61 0.48
CA SER A 337 20.73 -8.34 -0.21
C SER A 337 22.06 -8.25 0.52
N LYS A 338 22.32 -7.17 1.25
CA LYS A 338 23.62 -6.92 1.91
C LYS A 338 23.51 -6.66 3.41
N GLY A 339 22.34 -6.27 3.91
CA GLY A 339 22.14 -5.92 5.32
C GLY A 339 22.43 -7.06 6.30
N SER A 340 22.75 -6.70 7.53
CA SER A 340 22.93 -7.66 8.63
C SER A 340 21.57 -8.19 9.10
N TYR A 341 21.55 -9.40 9.65
CA TYR A 341 20.36 -9.98 10.26
C TYR A 341 20.29 -9.59 11.74
N LYS A 342 19.09 -9.60 12.32
CA LYS A 342 18.87 -9.63 13.77
C LYS A 342 18.53 -11.04 14.22
N GLY A 343 19.00 -11.39 15.42
CA GLY A 343 18.69 -12.67 16.05
C GLY A 343 18.37 -12.50 17.53
N PRO A 344 17.59 -13.44 18.11
CA PRO A 344 17.37 -13.49 19.54
C PRO A 344 18.66 -13.90 20.25
N VAL A 345 18.98 -13.22 21.34
CA VAL A 345 20.08 -13.57 22.24
C VAL A 345 19.49 -13.83 23.61
N THR A 346 19.63 -15.08 24.05
CA THR A 346 19.27 -15.51 25.40
C THR A 346 20.47 -15.28 26.33
N ALA A 347 20.29 -14.45 27.35
CA ALA A 347 21.21 -14.37 28.48
C ALA A 347 20.53 -15.00 29.70
N GLU A 348 21.29 -15.72 30.53
CA GLU A 348 20.76 -16.32 31.75
C GLU A 348 20.11 -15.21 32.63
N HIS A 349 18.86 -15.44 33.02
CA HIS A 349 18.01 -14.54 33.84
C HIS A 349 17.51 -13.23 33.21
N TYR A 350 17.69 -12.99 31.90
CA TYR A 350 17.13 -11.81 31.22
C TYR A 350 16.10 -12.20 30.14
N PRO A 351 15.11 -11.32 29.85
CA PRO A 351 14.23 -11.52 28.70
C PRO A 351 15.04 -11.57 27.40
N VAL A 352 14.52 -12.31 26.41
CA VAL A 352 15.17 -12.45 25.10
C VAL A 352 15.33 -11.09 24.45
N LYS A 353 16.58 -10.70 24.16
CA LYS A 353 16.89 -9.45 23.46
C LYS A 353 17.21 -9.74 21.99
N TRP A 354 16.77 -8.86 21.10
CA TRP A 354 17.11 -8.96 19.68
C TRP A 354 18.27 -8.04 19.36
N MET A 355 19.36 -8.62 18.86
CA MET A 355 20.59 -7.89 18.54
C MET A 355 21.08 -8.23 17.14
N THR A 356 21.93 -7.36 16.59
CA THR A 356 22.60 -7.58 15.32
C THR A 356 23.39 -8.90 15.37
N TYR A 357 23.12 -9.79 14.43
CA TYR A 357 23.85 -11.04 14.28
C TYR A 357 25.24 -10.77 13.70
N ARG A 358 26.28 -11.18 14.43
CA ARG A 358 27.69 -10.99 14.06
C ARG A 358 28.43 -12.29 13.73
N GLY A 359 27.72 -13.41 13.70
CA GLY A 359 28.31 -14.71 13.37
C GLY A 359 28.48 -14.91 11.87
N GLU A 360 28.91 -16.11 11.49
CA GLU A 360 29.06 -16.50 10.08
C GLU A 360 27.69 -16.70 9.41
N VAL A 361 27.45 -15.99 8.31
CA VAL A 361 26.23 -16.16 7.49
C VAL A 361 26.46 -17.33 6.52
N PRO A 362 25.59 -18.35 6.49
CA PRO A 362 25.68 -19.47 5.53
C PRO A 362 25.64 -19.03 4.06
N VAL A 363 26.11 -19.91 3.17
CA VAL A 363 26.12 -19.71 1.70
C VAL A 363 25.32 -20.84 1.02
N PRO A 364 24.43 -20.56 0.05
CA PRO A 364 23.96 -19.25 -0.41
C PRO A 364 23.33 -18.40 0.70
N ARG A 365 23.28 -17.08 0.49
CA ARG A 365 22.75 -16.14 1.48
C ARG A 365 21.31 -16.52 1.89
N PRO A 366 21.02 -16.71 3.19
CA PRO A 366 19.68 -17.09 3.66
C PRO A 366 18.63 -16.03 3.29
N GLY A 367 17.51 -16.46 2.71
CA GLY A 367 16.44 -15.55 2.26
C GLY A 367 16.64 -14.93 0.86
N ALA A 368 17.76 -15.21 0.18
CA ALA A 368 17.94 -14.84 -1.22
C ALA A 368 17.09 -15.71 -2.15
N CYS A 369 16.74 -15.19 -3.32
CA CYS A 369 16.16 -16.01 -4.39
C CYS A 369 17.22 -16.92 -5.00
N ILE A 370 16.79 -17.93 -5.75
CA ILE A 370 17.74 -18.78 -6.49
C ILE A 370 18.22 -18.01 -7.71
N ASP A 371 19.43 -17.47 -7.61
CA ASP A 371 20.13 -16.71 -8.64
C ASP A 371 21.17 -17.58 -9.40
N ASN A 372 21.91 -16.97 -10.31
CA ASN A 372 22.96 -17.65 -11.09
C ASN A 372 24.10 -18.17 -10.21
N PHE A 373 24.43 -17.48 -9.11
CA PHE A 373 25.44 -17.95 -8.17
C PHE A 373 24.99 -19.24 -7.47
N ALA A 374 23.77 -19.27 -6.91
CA ALA A 374 23.21 -20.47 -6.28
C ALA A 374 23.17 -21.66 -7.26
N ARG A 375 22.77 -21.42 -8.52
CA ARG A 375 22.81 -22.44 -9.58
C ARG A 375 24.23 -22.93 -9.88
N SER A 376 25.22 -22.03 -9.91
CA SER A 376 26.61 -22.39 -10.18
C SER A 376 27.23 -23.33 -9.14
N ILE A 377 26.73 -23.31 -7.90
CA ILE A 377 27.16 -24.20 -6.82
C ILE A 377 26.18 -25.37 -6.58
N GLY A 378 25.26 -25.61 -7.52
CA GLY A 378 24.42 -26.82 -7.58
C GLY A 378 23.02 -26.71 -6.97
N TYR A 379 22.56 -25.51 -6.60
CA TYR A 379 21.20 -25.30 -6.06
C TYR A 379 20.28 -24.71 -7.13
N ASN A 380 19.41 -25.54 -7.71
CA ASN A 380 18.50 -25.13 -8.79
C ASN A 380 17.15 -24.61 -8.28
N THR A 381 16.72 -25.07 -7.11
CA THR A 381 15.46 -24.69 -6.47
C THR A 381 15.65 -24.46 -4.97
N SER A 382 14.69 -23.82 -4.32
CA SER A 382 14.70 -23.62 -2.85
C SER A 382 14.73 -24.94 -2.07
N SER A 383 14.24 -26.03 -2.65
CA SER A 383 14.25 -27.37 -2.04
C SER A 383 15.64 -28.00 -2.03
N ASP A 384 16.57 -27.52 -2.85
CA ASP A 384 17.94 -28.01 -2.91
C ASP A 384 18.85 -27.34 -1.85
N LEU A 385 18.37 -26.25 -1.22
CA LEU A 385 19.15 -25.47 -0.27
C LEU A 385 19.59 -26.29 0.96
N PRO A 386 20.82 -26.07 1.48
CA PRO A 386 21.31 -26.77 2.66
C PRO A 386 20.47 -26.50 3.92
N ASP A 387 20.33 -27.51 4.78
CA ASP A 387 19.62 -27.37 6.06
C ASP A 387 20.21 -26.25 6.95
N LYS A 388 21.53 -25.97 6.89
CA LYS A 388 22.17 -24.84 7.60
C LYS A 388 21.60 -23.49 7.16
N VAL A 389 21.38 -23.29 5.84
CA VAL A 389 20.82 -22.06 5.26
C VAL A 389 19.35 -21.91 5.67
N LEU A 390 18.58 -22.99 5.55
CA LEU A 390 17.15 -23.01 5.87
C LEU A 390 16.88 -22.83 7.37
N GLN A 391 17.71 -23.42 8.22
CA GLN A 391 17.65 -23.24 9.66
C GLN A 391 17.97 -21.79 10.05
N PHE A 392 18.95 -21.18 9.38
CA PHE A 392 19.32 -19.79 9.62
C PHE A 392 18.17 -18.82 9.31
N VAL A 393 17.59 -18.88 8.11
CA VAL A 393 16.48 -17.97 7.73
C VAL A 393 15.24 -18.18 8.60
N ARG A 394 15.00 -19.42 9.05
CA ARG A 394 13.90 -19.73 9.98
C ARG A 394 14.03 -18.97 11.31
N ASP A 395 15.25 -18.81 11.80
CA ASP A 395 15.51 -18.24 13.11
C ASP A 395 15.89 -16.74 13.02
N HIS A 396 16.29 -16.26 11.85
CA HIS A 396 16.70 -14.87 11.58
C HIS A 396 15.90 -14.21 10.43
N PRO A 397 14.55 -14.14 10.51
CA PRO A 397 13.75 -13.51 9.47
C PRO A 397 13.82 -11.97 9.47
N LEU A 398 14.32 -11.35 10.55
CA LEU A 398 14.36 -9.89 10.72
C LEU A 398 15.73 -9.33 10.32
N MET A 399 15.75 -8.29 9.49
CA MET A 399 16.94 -7.51 9.16
C MET A 399 17.27 -6.50 10.27
N ASP A 400 18.56 -6.21 10.46
CA ASP A 400 19.04 -5.20 11.40
C ASP A 400 18.90 -3.78 10.86
N ASN A 401 19.28 -3.59 9.60
CA ASN A 401 19.21 -2.30 8.93
C ASN A 401 17.75 -1.95 8.59
N PRO A 402 17.26 -0.76 8.99
CA PRO A 402 15.94 -0.28 8.58
C PRO A 402 15.97 0.19 7.12
N VAL A 403 14.82 0.16 6.47
CA VAL A 403 14.58 0.85 5.20
C VAL A 403 14.20 2.30 5.52
N ASN A 404 15.09 3.23 5.18
CA ASN A 404 14.89 4.67 5.39
C ASN A 404 14.25 5.34 4.16
N PRO A 405 13.46 6.39 4.35
CA PRO A 405 12.83 7.12 3.26
C PRO A 405 13.86 8.00 2.53
N ILE A 406 13.53 8.36 1.30
CA ILE A 406 14.29 9.33 0.51
C ILE A 406 14.37 10.64 1.30
N GLY A 407 15.58 11.17 1.48
CA GLY A 407 15.82 12.39 2.28
C GLY A 407 15.79 12.18 3.80
N ASN A 408 15.69 10.94 4.30
CA ASN A 408 15.64 10.62 5.74
C ASN A 408 14.48 11.29 6.51
N GLY A 409 13.40 11.65 5.82
CA GLY A 409 12.21 12.21 6.41
C GLY A 409 10.97 12.01 5.53
N PRO A 410 9.79 12.45 5.99
CA PRO A 410 8.60 12.44 5.18
C PRO A 410 8.71 13.45 4.05
N VAL A 411 8.19 13.10 2.87
CA VAL A 411 8.00 14.06 1.78
C VAL A 411 6.90 15.03 2.15
N LEU A 412 5.79 14.57 2.75
CA LEU A 412 4.65 15.40 3.15
C LEU A 412 4.32 15.18 4.63
N LEU A 413 4.10 16.27 5.36
CA LEU A 413 3.55 16.25 6.71
C LEU A 413 2.26 17.08 6.77
N LYS A 414 1.14 16.45 7.15
CA LYS A 414 -0.17 17.13 7.25
C LYS A 414 -0.76 16.98 8.65
N ARG A 415 -1.11 18.11 9.26
CA ARG A 415 -1.89 18.19 10.50
C ARG A 415 -3.37 18.46 10.20
N GLY A 416 -4.27 17.96 11.05
CA GLY A 416 -5.72 18.05 10.91
C GLY A 416 -6.30 17.14 9.82
N SER A 417 -5.57 16.11 9.38
CA SER A 417 -6.06 15.15 8.38
C SER A 417 -5.43 13.77 8.59
N ASN A 418 -6.27 12.75 8.74
CA ASN A 418 -5.82 11.36 8.77
C ASN A 418 -5.97 10.77 7.38
N TYR A 419 -4.85 10.56 6.70
CA TYR A 419 -4.85 9.96 5.37
C TYR A 419 -5.09 8.45 5.45
N THR A 420 -5.96 7.94 4.58
CA THR A 420 -6.37 6.54 4.55
C THR A 420 -5.93 5.82 3.29
N ARG A 421 -5.84 6.52 2.15
CA ARG A 421 -5.50 5.96 0.84
C ARG A 421 -4.61 6.88 0.02
N ILE A 422 -3.71 6.31 -0.76
CA ILE A 422 -2.83 7.03 -1.67
C ILE A 422 -2.79 6.37 -3.05
N VAL A 423 -2.88 7.20 -4.09
CA VAL A 423 -2.43 6.84 -5.45
C VAL A 423 -1.54 7.94 -5.97
N VAL A 424 -0.57 7.59 -6.81
CA VAL A 424 0.39 8.55 -7.36
C VAL A 424 0.40 8.42 -8.88
N ASP A 425 0.20 9.55 -9.55
CA ASP A 425 0.32 9.65 -11.00
C ASP A 425 1.64 10.34 -11.37
N ARG A 426 2.22 9.97 -12.51
CA ARG A 426 3.38 10.68 -13.07
C ARG A 426 2.98 11.39 -14.35
N ILE A 427 3.11 12.71 -14.35
CA ILE A 427 2.81 13.58 -15.50
C ILE A 427 4.02 14.41 -15.89
N THR A 428 4.11 14.77 -17.18
CA THR A 428 5.11 15.73 -17.68
C THR A 428 4.42 17.09 -17.86
N GLY A 429 4.93 18.13 -17.19
CA GLY A 429 4.40 19.48 -17.28
C GLY A 429 4.81 20.22 -18.56
N LEU A 430 4.29 21.44 -18.76
CA LEU A 430 4.65 22.29 -19.90
C LEU A 430 6.14 22.67 -19.95
N ASP A 431 6.78 22.70 -18.79
CA ASP A 431 8.20 22.98 -18.62
C ASP A 431 9.09 21.76 -18.95
N LYS A 432 8.47 20.64 -19.38
CA LYS A 432 9.11 19.36 -19.69
C LYS A 432 9.69 18.65 -18.47
N GLN A 433 9.36 19.10 -17.25
CA GLN A 433 9.71 18.39 -16.02
C GLN A 433 8.64 17.34 -15.70
N THR A 434 9.07 16.25 -15.05
CA THR A 434 8.17 15.20 -14.59
C THR A 434 7.80 15.42 -13.14
N TYR A 435 6.50 15.35 -12.85
CA TYR A 435 5.96 15.51 -11.50
C TYR A 435 5.27 14.22 -11.07
N ASP A 436 5.53 13.82 -9.83
CA ASP A 436 4.80 12.74 -9.15
C ASP A 436 3.68 13.39 -8.33
N VAL A 437 2.44 13.29 -8.79
CA VAL A 437 1.26 13.89 -8.17
C VAL A 437 0.54 12.86 -7.31
N MET A 438 0.48 13.12 -6.01
CA MET A 438 -0.19 12.31 -5.02
C MET A 438 -1.66 12.73 -4.87
N PHE A 439 -2.55 11.74 -4.90
CA PHE A 439 -3.95 11.88 -4.52
C PHE A 439 -4.16 11.13 -3.20
N LEU A 440 -4.57 11.87 -2.17
CA LEU A 440 -4.61 11.39 -0.78
C LEU A 440 -6.04 11.46 -0.26
N GLY A 441 -6.64 10.31 0.03
CA GLY A 441 -7.96 10.22 0.66
C GLY A 441 -7.89 10.34 2.17
N THR A 442 -8.91 10.93 2.80
CA THR A 442 -8.99 11.10 4.26
C THR A 442 -10.09 10.25 4.91
N ASP A 443 -10.03 10.10 6.24
CA ASP A 443 -11.04 9.43 7.05
C ASP A 443 -12.36 10.22 7.21
N ASP A 444 -12.35 11.50 6.86
CA ASP A 444 -13.53 12.38 6.85
C ASP A 444 -14.03 12.72 5.44
N GLY A 445 -13.57 11.99 4.41
CA GLY A 445 -14.18 12.04 3.07
C GLY A 445 -13.71 13.18 2.19
N TYR A 446 -12.48 13.62 2.37
CA TYR A 446 -11.79 14.56 1.49
C TYR A 446 -10.75 13.85 0.62
N LEU A 447 -10.39 14.52 -0.48
CA LEU A 447 -9.29 14.15 -1.35
C LEU A 447 -8.34 15.33 -1.49
N HIS A 448 -7.06 15.14 -1.18
CA HIS A 448 -6.02 16.16 -1.38
C HIS A 448 -5.22 15.81 -2.62
N LYS A 449 -4.91 16.82 -3.43
CA LYS A 449 -3.96 16.72 -4.55
C LYS A 449 -2.68 17.44 -4.18
N ALA A 450 -1.57 16.73 -4.16
CA ALA A 450 -0.29 17.27 -3.73
C ALA A 450 0.87 16.78 -4.59
N PHE A 451 1.89 17.61 -4.79
CA PHE A 451 3.11 17.22 -5.49
C PHE A 451 4.30 18.05 -4.98
N SER A 452 5.52 17.64 -5.33
CA SER A 452 6.73 18.43 -5.02
C SER A 452 6.97 19.48 -6.10
N CYS A 453 6.99 20.75 -5.70
CA CYS A 453 7.29 21.92 -6.52
C CYS A 453 8.57 22.56 -5.99
N ASP A 454 9.63 22.63 -6.81
CA ASP A 454 10.92 23.22 -6.42
C ASP A 454 11.55 22.62 -5.15
N GLY A 455 11.31 21.33 -4.90
CA GLY A 455 11.80 20.61 -3.71
C GLY A 455 10.90 20.73 -2.48
N GLU A 456 9.82 21.53 -2.54
CA GLU A 456 8.85 21.67 -1.45
C GLU A 456 7.52 21.01 -1.79
N MET A 457 6.88 20.39 -0.80
CA MET A 457 5.54 19.83 -1.02
C MET A 457 4.47 20.93 -1.09
N PHE A 458 3.60 20.80 -2.08
CA PHE A 458 2.52 21.76 -2.33
C PHE A 458 1.19 21.03 -2.47
N ILE A 459 0.19 21.39 -1.65
CA ILE A 459 -1.18 20.88 -1.78
C ILE A 459 -1.99 21.84 -2.65
N VAL A 460 -2.25 21.42 -3.88
CA VAL A 460 -2.97 22.18 -4.91
C VAL A 460 -4.41 22.45 -4.50
N GLU A 461 -5.10 21.41 -4.06
CA GLU A 461 -6.50 21.51 -3.66
C GLU A 461 -6.91 20.39 -2.69
N GLU A 462 -7.96 20.67 -1.94
CA GLU A 462 -8.67 19.77 -1.05
C GLU A 462 -10.14 19.70 -1.52
N LEU A 463 -10.64 18.51 -1.83
CA LEU A 463 -12.00 18.32 -2.35
C LEU A 463 -12.84 17.50 -1.38
N GLN A 464 -13.98 18.03 -0.96
CA GLN A 464 -14.96 17.25 -0.22
C GLN A 464 -15.68 16.28 -1.18
N LEU A 465 -15.61 14.99 -0.90
CA LEU A 465 -16.15 13.94 -1.76
C LEU A 465 -17.59 13.56 -1.41
N PHE A 466 -17.89 13.45 -0.11
CA PHE A 466 -19.12 12.84 0.39
C PHE A 466 -19.90 13.79 1.30
N LEU A 467 -21.23 13.66 1.27
CA LEU A 467 -22.14 14.32 2.20
C LEU A 467 -23.29 13.35 2.56
N PRO A 468 -23.41 12.89 3.83
CA PRO A 468 -22.54 13.20 4.99
C PRO A 468 -21.08 12.74 4.80
N PRO A 469 -20.12 13.26 5.60
CA PRO A 469 -18.73 12.81 5.59
C PRO A 469 -18.62 11.30 5.82
N GLU A 470 -17.87 10.61 4.96
CA GLU A 470 -17.56 9.18 5.07
C GLU A 470 -16.07 8.93 4.76
N PRO A 471 -15.40 8.00 5.44
CA PRO A 471 -14.01 7.67 5.15
C PRO A 471 -13.80 7.21 3.71
N VAL A 472 -12.70 7.64 3.09
CA VAL A 472 -12.23 7.06 1.84
C VAL A 472 -11.71 5.64 2.13
N GLN A 473 -12.43 4.62 1.66
CA GLN A 473 -12.14 3.21 1.89
C GLN A 473 -11.31 2.58 0.77
N SER A 474 -11.46 3.07 -0.46
CA SER A 474 -10.71 2.64 -1.64
C SER A 474 -10.47 3.81 -2.59
N LEU A 475 -9.34 3.79 -3.28
CA LEU A 475 -8.92 4.82 -4.23
C LEU A 475 -8.18 4.14 -5.37
N GLN A 476 -8.63 4.36 -6.61
CA GLN A 476 -8.00 3.83 -7.81
C GLN A 476 -7.84 4.93 -8.86
N LEU A 477 -6.76 4.85 -9.63
CA LEU A 477 -6.42 5.75 -10.73
C LEU A 477 -6.49 5.00 -12.05
N SER A 478 -7.07 5.63 -13.06
CA SER A 478 -6.94 5.28 -14.48
C SER A 478 -6.09 6.36 -15.14
N PRO A 479 -4.77 6.15 -15.30
CA PRO A 479 -3.89 7.13 -15.92
C PRO A 479 -4.28 7.39 -17.38
N GLU A 480 -4.70 6.35 -18.12
CA GLU A 480 -5.08 6.47 -19.53
C GLU A 480 -6.29 7.38 -19.73
N LYS A 481 -7.29 7.30 -18.84
CA LYS A 481 -8.47 8.18 -18.89
C LYS A 481 -8.29 9.47 -18.12
N GLY A 482 -7.26 9.59 -17.28
CA GLY A 482 -7.10 10.72 -16.36
C GLY A 482 -8.22 10.80 -15.33
N MET A 483 -8.68 9.65 -14.81
CA MET A 483 -9.81 9.56 -13.89
C MET A 483 -9.45 8.84 -12.58
N LEU A 484 -10.06 9.29 -11.49
CA LEU A 484 -9.99 8.73 -10.15
C LEU A 484 -11.34 8.13 -9.78
N TYR A 485 -11.30 6.99 -9.10
CA TYR A 485 -12.46 6.28 -8.57
C TYR A 485 -12.29 6.10 -7.07
N VAL A 486 -13.24 6.63 -6.31
CA VAL A 486 -13.15 6.68 -4.84
C VAL A 486 -14.35 6.00 -4.22
N GLY A 487 -14.12 4.98 -3.40
CA GLY A 487 -15.15 4.24 -2.69
C GLY A 487 -15.25 4.64 -1.21
N SER A 488 -16.47 4.71 -0.70
CA SER A 488 -16.78 4.94 0.71
C SER A 488 -17.66 3.82 1.28
N GLN A 489 -18.25 4.05 2.46
CA GLN A 489 -19.16 3.07 3.05
C GLN A 489 -20.43 2.89 2.21
N SER A 490 -20.94 3.93 1.53
CA SER A 490 -22.24 3.90 0.84
C SER A 490 -22.21 4.15 -0.67
N GLN A 491 -21.09 4.63 -1.23
CA GLN A 491 -21.07 5.09 -2.62
C GLN A 491 -19.69 4.99 -3.28
N VAL A 492 -19.69 5.11 -4.61
CA VAL A 492 -18.48 5.29 -5.43
C VAL A 492 -18.58 6.61 -6.19
N VAL A 493 -17.52 7.40 -6.19
CA VAL A 493 -17.44 8.69 -6.88
C VAL A 493 -16.34 8.65 -7.92
N GLN A 494 -16.64 9.14 -9.12
CA GLN A 494 -15.70 9.27 -10.24
C GLN A 494 -15.34 10.76 -10.43
N LEU A 495 -14.04 11.05 -10.55
CA LEU A 495 -13.51 12.41 -10.69
C LEU A 495 -12.38 12.46 -11.72
N PRO A 496 -12.22 13.54 -12.49
CA PRO A 496 -11.01 13.75 -13.26
C PRO A 496 -9.83 14.08 -12.33
N VAL A 497 -8.60 13.79 -12.79
CA VAL A 497 -7.35 14.17 -12.08
C VAL A 497 -7.17 15.69 -11.94
N SER A 498 -7.83 16.47 -12.79
CA SER A 498 -7.86 17.92 -12.72
C SER A 498 -9.15 18.52 -13.27
N GLU A 499 -9.55 19.66 -12.71
CA GLU A 499 -10.65 20.48 -13.21
C GLU A 499 -10.16 21.91 -13.51
N CYS A 500 -9.30 22.04 -14.51
CA CYS A 500 -8.62 23.30 -14.85
C CYS A 500 -9.57 24.48 -15.07
N HIS A 501 -10.78 24.22 -15.58
CA HIS A 501 -11.82 25.22 -15.80
C HIS A 501 -12.26 25.96 -14.52
N ARG A 502 -11.95 25.43 -13.32
CA ARG A 502 -12.16 26.11 -12.03
C ARG A 502 -11.27 27.35 -11.87
N TYR A 503 -10.19 27.46 -12.64
CA TYR A 503 -9.30 28.61 -12.65
C TYR A 503 -9.68 29.53 -13.80
N GLN A 504 -10.44 30.59 -13.50
CA GLN A 504 -11.10 31.42 -14.52
C GLN A 504 -10.17 32.42 -15.19
N TYR A 505 -9.08 32.80 -14.52
CA TYR A 505 -8.17 33.85 -14.97
C TYR A 505 -6.75 33.31 -15.15
N CYS A 506 -5.96 33.95 -16.01
CA CYS A 506 -4.58 33.58 -16.30
C CYS A 506 -3.74 33.42 -15.02
N TRP A 507 -3.78 34.44 -14.15
CA TRP A 507 -3.05 34.40 -12.89
C TRP A 507 -3.53 33.31 -11.94
N ASP A 508 -4.82 33.01 -11.90
CA ASP A 508 -5.35 31.92 -11.07
C ASP A 508 -4.85 30.55 -11.58
N CYS A 509 -4.87 30.34 -12.90
CA CYS A 509 -4.39 29.12 -13.55
C CYS A 509 -2.89 28.89 -13.31
N ILE A 510 -2.06 29.93 -13.48
CA ILE A 510 -0.62 29.83 -13.29
C ILE A 510 -0.29 29.63 -11.81
N LEU A 511 -0.93 30.39 -10.91
CA LEU A 511 -0.66 30.29 -9.48
C LEU A 511 -1.23 29.01 -8.85
N ALA A 512 -2.19 28.33 -9.50
CA ALA A 512 -2.62 27.00 -9.09
C ALA A 512 -1.47 26.00 -9.05
N ARG A 513 -0.44 26.19 -9.90
CA ARG A 513 0.72 25.30 -10.06
C ARG A 513 0.32 23.85 -10.33
N ASP A 514 -0.87 23.64 -10.87
CA ASP A 514 -1.38 22.32 -11.15
C ASP A 514 -0.72 21.78 -12.42
N PRO A 515 0.12 20.72 -12.36
CA PRO A 515 0.86 20.24 -13.52
C PRO A 515 -0.04 19.70 -14.64
N TYR A 516 -1.33 19.45 -14.35
CA TYR A 516 -2.32 19.07 -15.36
C TYR A 516 -2.94 20.27 -16.10
N CYS A 517 -2.69 21.51 -15.67
CA CYS A 517 -3.40 22.69 -16.15
C CYS A 517 -2.47 23.70 -16.81
N ALA A 518 -2.98 24.32 -17.87
CA ALA A 518 -2.27 25.34 -18.64
C ALA A 518 -3.23 26.47 -19.06
N TRP A 519 -2.74 27.71 -19.05
CA TRP A 519 -3.51 28.82 -19.61
C TRP A 519 -3.42 28.80 -21.14
N SER A 520 -4.57 28.80 -21.82
CA SER A 520 -4.65 28.92 -23.27
C SER A 520 -5.09 30.32 -23.67
N TRP A 521 -4.24 31.02 -24.43
CA TRP A 521 -4.55 32.33 -25.00
C TRP A 521 -5.65 32.28 -26.06
N SER A 522 -5.72 31.19 -26.83
CA SER A 522 -6.74 31.00 -27.86
C SER A 522 -8.11 30.73 -27.24
N ALA A 523 -8.18 29.86 -26.23
CA ALA A 523 -9.42 29.56 -25.51
C ALA A 523 -9.80 30.63 -24.47
N ARG A 524 -8.88 31.56 -24.17
CA ARG A 524 -8.99 32.55 -23.09
C ARG A 524 -9.41 31.91 -21.76
N GLY A 525 -8.82 30.77 -21.44
CA GLY A 525 -9.21 29.95 -20.29
C GLY A 525 -8.13 28.97 -19.86
N CYS A 526 -8.26 28.46 -18.63
CA CYS A 526 -7.40 27.41 -18.12
C CYS A 526 -7.90 26.04 -18.60
N VAL A 527 -7.04 25.31 -19.31
CA VAL A 527 -7.38 24.06 -19.99
C VAL A 527 -6.47 22.92 -19.53
N PRO A 528 -6.92 21.66 -19.62
CA PRO A 528 -6.07 20.50 -19.37
C PRO A 528 -4.91 20.41 -20.36
N LEU A 529 -3.73 20.03 -19.88
CA LEU A 529 -2.51 19.85 -20.68
C LEU A 529 -2.70 18.82 -21.80
N ALA A 530 -3.42 17.73 -21.52
CA ALA A 530 -3.73 16.68 -22.49
C ALA A 530 -4.52 17.15 -23.72
N LYS A 531 -5.08 18.38 -23.70
CA LYS A 531 -5.76 18.98 -24.87
C LYS A 531 -4.86 19.89 -25.71
N GLN A 532 -3.60 20.08 -25.32
CA GLN A 532 -2.62 20.93 -26.02
C GLN A 532 -1.53 20.14 -26.76
N THR A 533 -1.34 18.87 -26.39
CA THR A 533 -0.54 17.88 -27.13
C THR A 533 -1.40 17.16 -28.15
#